data_AF-V4KDX1-F1
#
_entry.id   AF-V4KDX1-F1
#
_cell.length_a   1.000
_cell.length_b   1.000
_cell.length_c   1.000
_cell.angle_alpha   90.00
_cell.angle_beta   90.00
_cell.angle_gamma   90.00
#
_symmetry.space_group_name_H-M   'P 1'
#
loop_
_entity.id
_entity.type
_entity.pdbx_description
1 polymer ?
#
loop_
_entity_poly.entity_id
_entity_poly.type
_entity_poly.pdbx_seq_one_letter_code
_entity_poly.pdbx_strand_id
1 'polypeptide(L)'
;MGFKVARASEYLAITGAGIKDIKLAKKSWVYPWQSCTVFDVSPVNYTFEVQAMSSEKLPFVIPAVFTIGPRVDDPHALLLYAMLMSQHDKHSNHVNELVQGVIEGETRVLVASMTMEEVFKGTKEFKKEVFDKVQLELNQFGLVIYNANVKQLVDVPGHEYFSYLGQKTQMEAANQAKIDVAEAKMKGEVGAKERTGLTIQNAAKIDAESKIISTQRLGEGTKEEIKVKTEVQVFQNEKEALVAQADAALAIQKASLTKESRVAEVEAAKAVALREAELQTKVEQMNALTRTEKLKAEFLSKASVEYETKVQEANWELYNKQKQAEAVLYENRNKRRP
;
A
#
# COMPACT_ATOMS: atom_id res chain seq x y z
N MET A 1 -50.44 3.97 -96.77
CA MET A 1 -50.16 3.01 -95.67
C MET A 1 -48.70 3.17 -95.32
N GLY A 2 -48.39 3.52 -94.07
CA GLY A 2 -47.01 3.76 -93.63
C GLY A 2 -46.63 2.79 -92.53
N PHE A 3 -45.43 2.21 -92.60
CA PHE A 3 -44.87 1.44 -91.49
C PHE A 3 -44.23 2.40 -90.49
N LYS A 4 -44.74 2.43 -89.26
CA LYS A 4 -44.18 3.24 -88.17
C LYS A 4 -43.50 2.34 -87.16
N VAL A 5 -42.35 2.81 -86.67
CA VAL A 5 -41.56 2.16 -85.63
C VAL A 5 -41.30 3.18 -84.52
N ALA A 6 -41.65 2.82 -83.29
CA ALA A 6 -41.36 3.62 -82.11
C ALA A 6 -39.92 3.38 -81.63
N ARG A 7 -39.33 4.38 -80.97
CA ARG A 7 -38.01 4.25 -80.33
C ARG A 7 -38.07 3.33 -79.11
N ALA A 8 -36.90 3.01 -78.54
CA ALA A 8 -36.78 2.09 -77.41
C ALA A 8 -37.70 2.47 -76.23
N SER A 9 -37.79 3.76 -75.90
CA SER A 9 -38.64 4.31 -74.83
C SER A 9 -40.03 4.74 -75.28
N GLU A 10 -40.43 4.53 -76.54
CA GLU A 10 -41.71 5.04 -77.06
C GLU A 10 -42.68 3.90 -77.39
N TYR A 11 -43.99 4.17 -77.36
CA TYR A 11 -45.02 3.28 -77.87
C TYR A 11 -45.92 4.00 -78.86
N LEU A 12 -46.43 3.26 -79.84
CA LEU A 12 -47.46 3.75 -80.77
C LEU A 12 -48.84 3.41 -80.20
N ALA A 13 -49.65 4.42 -79.95
CA ALA A 13 -51.09 4.29 -79.74
C ALA A 13 -51.79 4.47 -81.09
N ILE A 14 -52.51 3.44 -81.53
CA ILE A 14 -53.19 3.41 -82.82
C ILE A 14 -54.70 3.29 -82.58
N THR A 15 -55.45 4.22 -83.17
CA THR A 15 -56.92 4.30 -83.10
C THR A 15 -57.49 4.43 -84.52
N GLY A 16 -58.80 4.17 -84.70
CA GLY A 16 -59.48 4.31 -85.99
C GLY A 16 -60.14 3.03 -86.48
N ALA A 17 -60.52 2.99 -87.76
CA ALA A 17 -61.41 1.93 -88.25
C ALA A 17 -60.80 0.52 -88.11
N GLY A 18 -61.58 -0.40 -87.52
CA GLY A 18 -61.17 -1.78 -87.22
C GLY A 18 -60.52 -1.99 -85.85
N ILE A 19 -60.40 -0.95 -85.02
CA ILE A 19 -59.88 -1.01 -83.65
C ILE A 19 -60.99 -0.51 -82.70
N LYS A 20 -61.30 -1.26 -81.64
CA LYS A 20 -62.41 -0.94 -80.71
C LYS A 20 -62.08 0.22 -79.76
N ASP A 21 -60.89 0.20 -79.14
CA ASP A 21 -60.42 1.25 -78.23
C ASP A 21 -59.06 1.82 -78.69
N ILE A 22 -57.95 1.30 -78.16
CA ILE A 22 -56.58 1.72 -78.51
C ILE A 22 -55.74 0.46 -78.70
N LYS A 23 -54.97 0.41 -79.79
CA LYS A 23 -53.97 -0.64 -80.01
C LYS A 23 -52.57 -0.09 -79.72
N LEU A 24 -51.89 -0.69 -78.75
CA LEU A 24 -50.50 -0.37 -78.41
C LEU A 24 -49.54 -1.27 -79.19
N ALA A 25 -48.56 -0.68 -79.86
CA ALA A 25 -47.53 -1.43 -80.58
C ALA A 25 -46.19 -0.68 -80.64
N LYS A 26 -45.07 -1.42 -80.63
CA LYS A 26 -43.74 -0.86 -80.93
C LYS A 26 -43.52 -0.65 -82.44
N LYS A 27 -44.12 -1.53 -83.25
CA LYS A 27 -44.04 -1.49 -84.71
C LYS A 27 -45.39 -1.90 -85.28
N SER A 28 -45.95 -1.09 -86.17
CA SER A 28 -47.21 -1.42 -86.83
C SER A 28 -47.35 -0.70 -88.15
N TRP A 29 -48.10 -1.32 -89.05
CA TRP A 29 -48.65 -0.65 -90.21
C TRP A 29 -49.81 0.25 -89.78
N VAL A 30 -49.77 1.51 -90.23
CA VAL A 30 -50.85 2.48 -90.02
C VAL A 30 -51.55 2.73 -91.36
N TYR A 31 -52.85 2.45 -91.39
CA TYR A 31 -53.70 2.64 -92.57
C TYR A 31 -54.27 4.07 -92.64
N PRO A 32 -54.70 4.57 -93.82
CA PRO A 32 -55.17 5.95 -93.98
C PRO A 32 -56.36 6.36 -93.08
N TRP A 33 -57.18 5.39 -92.65
CA TRP A 33 -58.31 5.57 -91.73
C TRP A 33 -57.95 5.30 -90.26
N GLN A 34 -56.66 5.21 -89.94
CA GLN A 34 -56.13 5.04 -88.59
C GLN A 34 -55.28 6.23 -88.18
N SER A 35 -55.52 6.72 -86.98
CA SER A 35 -54.71 7.73 -86.31
C SER A 35 -53.64 7.03 -85.46
N CYS A 36 -52.43 7.59 -85.45
CA CYS A 36 -51.33 7.05 -84.67
C CYS A 36 -50.60 8.17 -83.93
N THR A 37 -50.64 8.10 -82.60
CA THR A 37 -49.91 8.97 -81.68
C THR A 37 -48.73 8.21 -81.08
N VAL A 38 -47.63 8.92 -80.85
CA VAL A 38 -46.43 8.37 -80.23
C VAL A 38 -46.30 9.00 -78.85
N PHE A 39 -46.08 8.18 -77.83
CA PHE A 39 -45.85 8.66 -76.46
C PHE A 39 -44.63 7.97 -75.85
N ASP A 40 -43.93 8.69 -74.98
CA ASP A 40 -42.76 8.22 -74.25
C ASP A 40 -43.19 7.52 -72.95
N VAL A 41 -42.53 6.43 -72.60
CA VAL A 41 -42.73 5.70 -71.33
C VAL A 41 -41.60 5.90 -70.32
N SER A 42 -40.65 6.78 -70.64
CA SER A 42 -39.54 7.12 -69.75
C SER A 42 -40.06 7.78 -68.46
N PRO A 43 -39.58 7.35 -67.28
CA PRO A 43 -39.92 8.00 -66.03
C PRO A 43 -39.44 9.45 -65.99
N VAL A 44 -40.26 10.34 -65.45
CA VAL A 44 -40.00 11.77 -65.30
C VAL A 44 -39.85 12.12 -63.83
N ASN A 45 -38.95 13.07 -63.53
CA ASN A 45 -38.76 13.59 -62.18
C ASN A 45 -39.68 14.78 -61.92
N TYR A 46 -40.53 14.64 -60.92
CA TYR A 46 -41.46 15.65 -60.43
C TYR A 46 -40.93 16.25 -59.14
N THR A 47 -40.59 17.53 -59.18
CA THR A 47 -40.20 18.28 -57.98
C THR A 47 -41.40 19.05 -57.47
N PHE A 48 -41.69 18.94 -56.18
CA PHE A 48 -42.76 19.72 -55.56
C PHE A 48 -42.35 20.23 -54.18
N GLU A 49 -43.01 21.31 -53.81
CA GLU A 49 -42.86 21.97 -52.51
C GLU A 49 -44.26 22.09 -51.91
N VAL A 50 -44.66 21.09 -51.14
CA VAL A 50 -45.99 21.09 -50.53
C VAL A 50 -45.95 21.94 -49.28
N GLN A 51 -46.71 23.04 -49.29
CA GLN A 51 -47.02 23.79 -48.08
C GLN A 51 -48.12 23.05 -47.33
N ALA A 52 -47.79 22.64 -46.11
CA ALA A 52 -48.69 21.90 -45.24
C ALA A 52 -48.68 22.49 -43.82
N MET A 53 -49.65 22.06 -43.03
CA MET A 53 -49.82 22.46 -41.65
C MET A 53 -49.90 21.20 -40.79
N SER A 54 -49.10 21.11 -39.73
CA SER A 54 -49.14 19.97 -38.80
C SER A 54 -50.44 19.97 -37.98
N SER A 55 -50.68 18.89 -37.23
CA SER A 55 -51.78 18.81 -36.26
C SER A 55 -51.72 19.93 -35.19
N GLU A 56 -50.52 20.46 -34.92
CA GLU A 56 -50.24 21.56 -34.00
C GLU A 56 -50.42 22.95 -34.63
N LYS A 57 -50.89 23.00 -35.88
CA LYS A 57 -51.08 24.23 -36.68
C LYS A 57 -49.79 24.98 -37.02
N LEU A 58 -48.66 24.28 -37.05
CA LEU A 58 -47.39 24.85 -37.49
C LEU A 58 -47.26 24.70 -39.01
N PRO A 59 -47.07 25.81 -39.76
CA PRO A 59 -46.89 25.75 -41.20
C PRO A 59 -45.45 25.36 -41.56
N PHE A 60 -45.28 24.47 -42.53
CA PHE A 60 -43.98 24.07 -43.04
C PHE A 60 -44.03 23.63 -44.51
N VAL A 61 -42.87 23.54 -45.13
CA VAL A 61 -42.71 23.11 -46.53
C VAL A 61 -42.04 21.74 -46.59
N ILE A 62 -42.64 20.84 -47.35
CA ILE A 62 -42.09 19.53 -47.67
C ILE A 62 -41.56 19.54 -49.10
N PRO A 63 -40.26 19.78 -49.30
CA PRO A 63 -39.65 19.62 -50.61
C PRO A 63 -39.41 18.13 -50.89
N ALA A 64 -39.97 17.61 -51.98
CA ALA A 64 -39.72 16.24 -52.38
C ALA A 64 -39.64 16.08 -53.90
N VAL A 65 -38.98 15.01 -54.31
CA VAL A 65 -38.73 14.66 -55.71
C VAL A 65 -39.20 13.23 -55.95
N PHE A 66 -40.13 13.06 -56.87
CA PHE A 66 -40.72 11.77 -57.20
C PHE A 66 -40.39 11.44 -58.65
N THR A 67 -39.86 10.26 -58.90
CA THR A 67 -39.63 9.73 -60.24
C THR A 67 -40.84 8.87 -60.59
N ILE A 68 -41.68 9.35 -61.51
CA ILE A 68 -42.95 8.72 -61.86
C ILE A 68 -42.97 8.45 -63.36
N GLY A 69 -43.49 7.29 -63.75
CA GLY A 69 -43.67 6.95 -65.16
C GLY A 69 -44.79 5.92 -65.32
N PRO A 70 -45.19 5.62 -66.56
CA PRO A 70 -46.14 4.55 -66.81
C PRO A 70 -45.56 3.19 -66.45
N ARG A 71 -46.43 2.28 -66.01
CA ARG A 71 -46.08 0.88 -65.75
C ARG A 71 -46.01 0.12 -67.07
N VAL A 72 -44.80 -0.22 -67.52
CA VAL A 72 -44.58 -0.89 -68.81
C VAL A 72 -44.91 -2.40 -68.75
N ASP A 73 -44.87 -2.99 -67.55
CA ASP A 73 -45.12 -4.43 -67.34
C ASP A 73 -46.59 -4.81 -67.50
N ASP A 74 -47.52 -3.86 -67.31
CA ASP A 74 -48.95 -4.09 -67.40
C ASP A 74 -49.55 -3.42 -68.63
N PRO A 75 -50.04 -4.19 -69.62
CA PRO A 75 -50.71 -3.65 -70.80
C PRO A 75 -51.91 -2.77 -70.47
N HIS A 76 -52.64 -3.05 -69.38
CA HIS A 76 -53.81 -2.26 -68.98
C HIS A 76 -53.40 -0.89 -68.44
N ALA A 77 -52.40 -0.82 -67.56
CA ALA A 77 -51.84 0.44 -67.10
C ALA A 77 -51.32 1.30 -68.25
N LEU A 78 -50.65 0.68 -69.23
CA LEU A 78 -50.14 1.39 -70.40
C LEU A 78 -51.26 1.95 -71.29
N LEU A 79 -52.40 1.25 -71.38
CA LEU A 79 -53.60 1.75 -72.06
C LEU A 79 -54.22 2.95 -71.35
N LEU A 80 -54.32 2.91 -70.01
CA LEU A 80 -54.83 4.04 -69.21
C LEU A 80 -53.95 5.28 -69.40
N TYR A 81 -52.63 5.11 -69.37
CA TYR A 81 -51.69 6.19 -69.63
C TYR A 81 -51.81 6.75 -71.06
N ALA A 82 -51.93 5.87 -72.06
CA ALA A 82 -52.13 6.31 -73.45
C ALA A 82 -53.44 7.08 -73.64
N MET A 83 -54.50 6.70 -72.91
CA MET A 83 -55.78 7.42 -72.92
C MET A 83 -55.66 8.81 -72.30
N LEU A 84 -54.93 8.94 -71.19
CA LEU A 84 -54.61 10.23 -70.55
C LEU A 84 -53.85 11.16 -71.50
N MET A 85 -52.88 10.63 -72.25
CA MET A 85 -52.08 11.39 -73.21
C MET A 85 -52.84 11.76 -74.49
N SER A 86 -53.86 10.99 -74.88
CA SER A 86 -54.60 11.20 -76.13
C SER A 86 -55.66 12.29 -76.06
N GLN A 87 -56.05 12.75 -74.87
CA GLN A 87 -57.17 13.69 -74.68
C GLN A 87 -56.81 15.15 -74.96
N HIS A 88 -55.54 15.52 -75.14
CA HIS A 88 -55.14 16.93 -75.20
C HIS A 88 -54.19 17.29 -76.35
N ASP A 89 -54.59 18.32 -77.09
CA ASP A 89 -53.78 19.03 -78.08
C ASP A 89 -52.88 20.07 -77.35
N LYS A 90 -51.57 19.98 -77.57
CA LYS A 90 -50.56 21.07 -77.51
C LYS A 90 -50.21 21.84 -76.22
N HIS A 91 -50.75 21.57 -75.03
CA HIS A 91 -50.17 22.10 -73.78
C HIS A 91 -49.83 20.99 -72.78
N SER A 92 -48.57 20.56 -72.84
CA SER A 92 -47.94 19.38 -72.25
C SER A 92 -47.86 19.31 -70.72
N ASN A 93 -48.69 20.07 -69.99
CA ASN A 93 -48.60 20.16 -68.53
C ASN A 93 -49.71 19.43 -67.78
N HIS A 94 -50.74 18.90 -68.46
CA HIS A 94 -51.88 18.28 -67.79
C HIS A 94 -51.49 17.07 -66.90
N VAL A 95 -50.63 16.18 -67.40
CA VAL A 95 -50.13 15.04 -66.60
C VAL A 95 -49.33 15.54 -65.40
N ASN A 96 -48.55 16.62 -65.57
CA ASN A 96 -47.77 17.20 -64.49
C ASN A 96 -48.68 17.82 -63.42
N GLU A 97 -49.72 18.55 -63.83
CA GLU A 97 -50.72 19.15 -62.93
C GLU A 97 -51.53 18.07 -62.20
N LEU A 98 -51.92 17.00 -62.89
CA LEU A 98 -52.64 15.87 -62.29
C LEU A 98 -51.78 15.17 -61.24
N VAL A 99 -50.56 14.79 -61.61
CA VAL A 99 -49.62 14.12 -60.70
C VAL A 99 -49.28 15.03 -59.51
N GLN A 100 -49.04 16.32 -59.75
CA GLN A 100 -48.79 17.29 -58.70
C GLN A 100 -50.00 17.44 -57.77
N GLY A 101 -51.22 17.54 -58.31
CA GLY A 101 -52.45 17.68 -57.53
C GLY A 101 -52.75 16.46 -56.64
N VAL A 102 -52.55 15.25 -57.16
CA VAL A 102 -52.72 14.00 -56.40
C VAL A 102 -51.71 13.94 -55.25
N ILE A 103 -50.44 14.20 -55.54
CA ILE A 103 -49.37 14.17 -54.54
C ILE A 103 -49.59 15.23 -53.46
N GLU A 104 -49.89 16.47 -53.86
CA GLU A 104 -50.12 17.58 -52.94
C GLU A 104 -51.34 17.31 -52.04
N GLY A 105 -52.44 16.81 -52.62
CA GLY A 105 -53.64 16.45 -51.88
C GLY A 105 -53.38 15.38 -50.83
N GLU A 106 -52.84 14.23 -51.23
CA GLU A 106 -52.59 13.09 -50.33
C GLU A 106 -51.54 13.42 -49.26
N THR A 107 -50.47 14.11 -49.64
CA THR A 107 -49.42 14.52 -48.68
C THR A 107 -49.98 15.49 -47.66
N ARG A 108 -50.83 16.45 -48.07
CA ARG A 108 -51.45 17.43 -47.16
C ARG A 108 -52.36 16.76 -46.13
N VAL A 109 -53.18 15.79 -46.56
CA VAL A 109 -54.07 15.03 -45.66
C VAL A 109 -53.27 14.27 -44.62
N LEU A 110 -52.16 13.64 -45.03
CA LEU A 110 -51.29 12.88 -44.13
C LEU A 110 -50.65 13.77 -43.07
N VAL A 111 -50.06 14.87 -43.52
CA VAL A 111 -49.34 15.82 -42.66
C VAL A 111 -50.27 16.49 -41.65
N ALA A 112 -51.51 16.80 -42.04
CA ALA A 112 -52.49 17.41 -41.14
C ALA A 112 -52.82 16.53 -39.93
N SER A 113 -52.65 15.22 -40.05
CA SER A 113 -52.93 14.26 -38.97
C SER A 113 -51.75 14.02 -38.03
N MET A 114 -50.52 14.38 -38.44
CA MET A 114 -49.28 14.09 -37.71
C MET A 114 -48.78 15.33 -36.96
N THR A 115 -48.11 15.09 -35.83
CA THR A 115 -47.36 16.13 -35.12
C THR A 115 -46.08 16.48 -35.85
N MET A 116 -45.54 17.67 -35.56
CA MET A 116 -44.31 18.14 -36.20
C MET A 116 -43.11 17.21 -35.92
N GLU A 117 -43.02 16.72 -34.69
CA GLU A 117 -41.99 15.78 -34.28
C GLU A 117 -42.11 14.41 -34.97
N GLU A 118 -43.32 13.92 -35.18
CA GLU A 118 -43.56 12.64 -35.89
C GLU A 118 -43.16 12.74 -37.35
N VAL A 119 -43.46 13.85 -38.04
CA VAL A 119 -43.02 14.06 -39.42
C VAL A 119 -41.49 14.14 -39.50
N PHE A 120 -40.84 14.75 -38.50
CA PHE A 120 -39.37 14.87 -38.44
C PHE A 120 -38.66 13.56 -38.08
N LYS A 121 -39.09 12.87 -37.02
CA LYS A 121 -38.49 11.60 -36.55
C LYS A 121 -38.89 10.41 -37.43
N GLY A 122 -40.12 10.41 -37.90
CA GLY A 122 -40.76 9.32 -38.64
C GLY A 122 -40.55 9.39 -40.15
N THR A 123 -39.47 9.98 -40.66
CA THR A 123 -39.30 10.21 -42.11
C THR A 123 -39.41 8.92 -42.94
N LYS A 124 -39.08 7.75 -42.38
CA LYS A 124 -39.22 6.46 -43.08
C LYS A 124 -40.68 5.98 -43.14
N GLU A 125 -41.41 6.09 -42.06
CA GLU A 125 -42.83 5.69 -41.97
C GLU A 125 -43.69 6.65 -42.78
N PHE A 126 -43.45 7.96 -42.63
CA PHE A 126 -44.05 9.01 -43.45
C PHE A 126 -43.84 8.75 -44.94
N LYS A 127 -42.60 8.47 -45.38
CA LYS A 127 -42.29 8.15 -46.78
C LYS A 127 -43.12 6.97 -47.28
N LYS A 128 -43.24 5.92 -46.48
CA LYS A 128 -43.99 4.72 -46.87
C LYS A 128 -45.49 5.01 -46.96
N GLU A 129 -46.05 5.72 -46.00
CA GLU A 129 -47.47 6.01 -45.97
C GLU A 129 -47.90 6.98 -47.10
N VAL A 130 -47.09 8.01 -47.38
CA VAL A 130 -47.28 8.88 -48.55
C VAL A 130 -47.15 8.07 -49.83
N PHE A 131 -46.14 7.21 -49.93
CA PHE A 131 -45.93 6.38 -51.11
C PHE A 131 -47.14 5.47 -51.38
N ASP A 132 -47.63 4.76 -50.36
CA ASP A 132 -48.74 3.82 -50.50
C ASP A 132 -50.04 4.53 -50.92
N LYS A 133 -50.36 5.68 -50.30
CA LYS A 133 -51.57 6.46 -50.65
C LYS A 133 -51.48 7.08 -52.04
N VAL A 134 -50.36 7.73 -52.37
CA VAL A 134 -50.16 8.34 -53.69
C VAL A 134 -50.14 7.26 -54.79
N GLN A 135 -49.53 6.11 -54.54
CA GLN A 135 -49.48 5.02 -55.52
C GLN A 135 -50.89 4.46 -55.82
N LEU A 136 -51.80 4.40 -54.84
CA LEU A 136 -53.19 3.97 -55.05
C LEU A 136 -53.94 4.88 -56.01
N GLU A 137 -53.78 6.20 -55.87
CA GLU A 137 -54.39 7.18 -56.78
C GLU A 137 -53.74 7.16 -58.17
N LEU A 138 -52.41 7.08 -58.24
CA LEU A 138 -51.68 7.02 -59.51
C LEU A 138 -51.96 5.75 -60.33
N ASN A 139 -52.31 4.63 -59.69
CA ASN A 139 -52.70 3.40 -60.38
C ASN A 139 -53.92 3.60 -61.29
N GLN A 140 -54.85 4.49 -60.94
CA GLN A 140 -56.04 4.79 -61.76
C GLN A 140 -55.67 5.40 -63.12
N PHE A 141 -54.50 6.04 -63.20
CA PHE A 141 -53.95 6.64 -64.40
C PHE A 141 -52.87 5.78 -65.09
N GLY A 142 -52.62 4.57 -64.59
CA GLY A 142 -51.58 3.68 -65.11
C GLY A 142 -50.15 4.12 -64.78
N LEU A 143 -49.97 4.98 -63.78
CA LEU A 143 -48.68 5.53 -63.36
C LEU A 143 -48.12 4.77 -62.15
N VAL A 144 -46.79 4.67 -62.08
CA VAL A 144 -46.05 4.06 -60.98
C VAL A 144 -44.92 4.97 -60.51
N ILE A 145 -44.75 5.04 -59.19
CA ILE A 145 -43.63 5.73 -58.56
C ILE A 145 -42.43 4.77 -58.56
N TYR A 146 -41.38 5.13 -59.29
CA TYR A 146 -40.10 4.40 -59.31
C TYR A 146 -39.22 4.78 -58.11
N ASN A 147 -39.25 6.05 -57.71
CA ASN A 147 -38.46 6.57 -56.60
C ASN A 147 -39.17 7.77 -55.96
N ALA A 148 -39.06 7.91 -54.65
CA ALA A 148 -39.52 9.07 -53.90
C ALA A 148 -38.42 9.52 -52.94
N ASN A 149 -37.91 10.74 -53.13
CA ASN A 149 -36.93 11.35 -52.27
C ASN A 149 -37.49 12.61 -51.61
N VAL A 150 -37.80 12.51 -50.32
CA VAL A 150 -38.16 13.66 -49.48
C VAL A 150 -36.87 14.30 -48.97
N LYS A 151 -36.68 15.59 -49.25
CA LYS A 151 -35.57 16.40 -48.75
C LYS A 151 -35.86 16.85 -47.30
N GLN A 152 -34.92 17.56 -46.70
CA GLN A 152 -35.12 18.13 -45.37
C GLN A 152 -36.28 19.13 -45.39
N LEU A 153 -37.14 19.05 -44.37
CA LEU A 153 -38.26 19.97 -44.18
C LEU A 153 -37.74 21.39 -43.96
N VAL A 154 -38.45 22.37 -44.51
CA VAL A 154 -38.06 23.78 -44.46
C VAL A 154 -39.18 24.58 -43.80
N ASP A 155 -38.82 25.54 -42.97
CA ASP A 155 -39.78 26.48 -42.38
C ASP A 155 -40.39 27.37 -43.48
N VAL A 156 -41.67 27.74 -43.34
CA VAL A 156 -42.26 28.80 -44.18
C VAL A 156 -41.62 30.15 -43.82
N PRO A 157 -41.39 31.05 -44.79
CA PRO A 157 -40.85 32.38 -44.50
C PRO A 157 -41.65 33.10 -43.39
N GLY A 158 -40.97 33.49 -42.32
CA GLY A 158 -41.57 34.09 -41.12
C GLY A 158 -41.68 33.16 -39.90
N HIS A 159 -41.36 31.87 -40.07
CA HIS A 159 -41.23 30.89 -38.99
C HIS A 159 -39.79 30.35 -38.95
N GLU A 160 -39.30 30.02 -37.75
CA GLU A 160 -37.93 29.53 -37.52
C GLU A 160 -37.90 28.26 -36.67
N TYR A 161 -38.99 27.47 -36.68
CA TYR A 161 -39.16 26.34 -35.79
C TYR A 161 -38.08 25.28 -36.00
N PHE A 162 -37.78 24.87 -37.23
CA PHE A 162 -36.74 23.87 -37.50
C PHE A 162 -35.34 24.37 -37.17
N SER A 163 -35.10 25.67 -37.35
CA SER A 163 -33.83 26.28 -36.99
C SER A 163 -33.57 26.20 -35.48
N TYR A 164 -34.57 26.56 -34.66
CA TYR A 164 -34.49 26.43 -33.21
C TYR A 164 -34.49 24.98 -32.73
N LEU A 165 -35.28 24.11 -33.36
CA LEU A 165 -35.30 22.68 -33.03
C LEU A 165 -33.93 22.04 -33.29
N GLY A 166 -33.33 22.32 -34.44
CA GLY A 166 -31.98 21.86 -34.78
C GLY A 166 -30.93 22.34 -33.78
N GLN A 167 -30.98 23.62 -33.39
CA GLN A 167 -30.10 24.16 -32.35
C GLN A 167 -30.33 23.48 -30.99
N LYS A 168 -31.59 23.29 -30.57
CA LYS A 168 -31.95 22.60 -29.33
C LYS A 168 -31.42 21.18 -29.30
N THR A 169 -31.61 20.40 -30.36
CA THR A 169 -31.12 19.01 -30.45
C THR A 169 -29.59 18.95 -30.41
N GLN A 170 -28.90 19.88 -31.08
CA GLN A 170 -27.43 19.96 -31.01
C GLN A 170 -26.95 20.32 -29.61
N MET A 171 -27.61 21.27 -28.93
CA MET A 171 -27.30 21.63 -27.55
C MET A 171 -27.58 20.50 -26.57
N GLU A 172 -28.70 19.79 -26.73
CA GLU A 172 -29.04 18.61 -25.92
C GLU A 172 -27.99 17.50 -26.08
N ALA A 173 -27.60 17.17 -27.32
CA ALA A 173 -26.55 16.18 -27.57
C ALA A 173 -25.20 16.61 -26.98
N ALA A 174 -24.84 17.90 -27.10
CA ALA A 174 -23.62 18.43 -26.52
C ALA A 174 -23.65 18.40 -24.98
N ASN A 175 -24.79 18.71 -24.36
CA ASN A 175 -24.95 18.66 -22.92
C ASN A 175 -24.94 17.23 -22.40
N GLN A 176 -25.58 16.29 -23.10
CA GLN A 176 -25.51 14.87 -22.76
C GLN A 176 -24.07 14.36 -22.82
N ALA A 177 -23.33 14.68 -23.88
CA ALA A 177 -21.92 14.32 -23.99
C ALA A 177 -21.07 14.93 -22.85
N LYS A 178 -21.37 16.17 -22.42
CA LYS A 178 -20.72 16.79 -21.26
C LYS A 178 -21.03 16.05 -19.96
N ILE A 179 -22.29 15.62 -19.76
CA ILE A 179 -22.71 14.84 -18.59
C ILE A 179 -21.96 13.50 -18.57
N ASP A 180 -21.94 12.77 -19.69
CA ASP A 180 -21.28 11.48 -19.80
C ASP A 180 -19.75 11.59 -19.54
N VAL A 181 -19.10 12.64 -20.06
CA VAL A 181 -17.68 12.91 -19.79
C VAL A 181 -17.44 13.27 -18.33
N ALA A 182 -18.31 14.08 -17.72
CA ALA A 182 -18.19 14.44 -16.31
C ALA A 182 -18.36 13.22 -15.39
N GLU A 183 -19.33 12.35 -15.68
CA GLU A 183 -19.57 11.11 -14.94
C GLU A 183 -18.39 10.13 -15.11
N ALA A 184 -17.87 9.98 -16.33
CA ALA A 184 -16.69 9.16 -16.59
C ALA A 184 -15.45 9.67 -15.83
N LYS A 185 -15.23 11.00 -15.79
CA LYS A 185 -14.15 11.61 -15.00
C LYS A 185 -14.34 11.38 -13.50
N MET A 186 -15.54 11.62 -12.98
CA MET A 186 -15.87 11.39 -11.57
C MET A 186 -15.59 9.94 -11.18
N LYS A 187 -16.06 8.98 -11.98
CA LYS A 187 -15.80 7.54 -11.76
C LYS A 187 -14.31 7.20 -11.82
N GLY A 188 -13.58 7.79 -12.77
CA GLY A 188 -12.13 7.65 -12.88
C GLY A 188 -11.38 8.18 -11.66
N GLU A 189 -11.73 9.38 -11.19
CA GLU A 189 -11.11 10.02 -10.02
C GLU A 189 -11.42 9.29 -8.71
N VAL A 190 -12.68 8.85 -8.53
CA VAL A 190 -13.07 8.04 -7.36
C VAL A 190 -12.31 6.71 -7.37
N GLY A 191 -12.28 5.99 -8.50
CA GLY A 191 -11.53 4.74 -8.61
C GLY A 191 -10.03 4.90 -8.39
N ALA A 192 -9.44 6.02 -8.83
CA ALA A 192 -8.04 6.36 -8.57
C ALA A 192 -7.81 6.63 -7.06
N LYS A 193 -8.66 7.45 -6.42
CA LYS A 193 -8.55 7.73 -4.99
C LYS A 193 -8.75 6.49 -4.14
N GLU A 194 -9.73 5.64 -4.44
CA GLU A 194 -9.95 4.38 -3.76
C GLU A 194 -8.71 3.47 -3.83
N ARG A 195 -8.10 3.32 -5.01
CA ARG A 195 -6.85 2.56 -5.16
C ARG A 195 -5.71 3.15 -4.33
N THR A 196 -5.55 4.47 -4.32
CA THR A 196 -4.53 5.11 -3.47
C THR A 196 -4.82 4.91 -1.98
N GLY A 197 -6.08 5.01 -1.55
CA GLY A 197 -6.50 4.77 -0.17
C GLY A 197 -6.24 3.33 0.28
N LEU A 198 -6.58 2.34 -0.57
CA LEU A 198 -6.26 0.92 -0.37
C LEU A 198 -4.76 0.69 -0.26
N THR A 199 -3.97 1.34 -1.14
CA THR A 199 -2.51 1.23 -1.12
C THR A 199 -1.92 1.77 0.19
N ILE A 200 -2.40 2.93 0.65
CA ILE A 200 -1.97 3.54 1.92
C ILE A 200 -2.38 2.66 3.11
N GLN A 201 -3.61 2.13 3.13
CA GLN A 201 -4.06 1.23 4.20
C GLN A 201 -3.23 -0.05 4.24
N ASN A 202 -2.95 -0.67 3.09
CA ASN A 202 -2.13 -1.87 3.01
C ASN A 202 -0.69 -1.59 3.44
N ALA A 203 -0.10 -0.47 3.00
CA ALA A 203 1.22 -0.05 3.45
C ALA A 203 1.27 0.16 4.98
N ALA A 204 0.23 0.80 5.56
CA ALA A 204 0.14 0.99 7.00
C ALA A 204 -0.02 -0.34 7.78
N LYS A 205 -0.79 -1.29 7.26
CA LYS A 205 -0.90 -2.64 7.84
C LYS A 205 0.43 -3.37 7.80
N ILE A 206 1.13 -3.34 6.66
CA ILE A 206 2.45 -3.96 6.50
C ILE A 206 3.48 -3.32 7.44
N ASP A 207 3.48 -1.99 7.59
CA ASP A 207 4.39 -1.30 8.53
C ASP A 207 4.11 -1.69 9.99
N ALA A 208 2.83 -1.77 10.37
CA ALA A 208 2.42 -2.22 11.70
C ALA A 208 2.85 -3.68 11.96
N GLU A 209 2.60 -4.59 11.02
CA GLU A 209 3.05 -5.98 11.10
C GLU A 209 4.58 -6.08 11.16
N SER A 210 5.29 -5.29 10.35
CA SER A 210 6.75 -5.23 10.34
C SER A 210 7.30 -4.75 11.70
N LYS A 211 6.67 -3.76 12.33
CA LYS A 211 7.03 -3.31 13.69
C LYS A 211 6.75 -4.36 14.76
N ILE A 212 5.66 -5.10 14.65
CA ILE A 212 5.35 -6.20 15.57
C ILE A 212 6.43 -7.29 15.43
N ILE A 213 6.75 -7.70 14.21
CA ILE A 213 7.78 -8.71 13.93
C ILE A 213 9.15 -8.25 14.41
N SER A 214 9.53 -6.98 14.17
CA SER A 214 10.82 -6.46 14.63
C SER A 214 10.90 -6.39 16.16
N THR A 215 9.83 -5.97 16.82
CA THR A 215 9.74 -5.95 18.30
C THR A 215 9.78 -7.37 18.87
N GLN A 216 9.10 -8.32 18.24
CA GLN A 216 9.12 -9.72 18.65
C GLN A 216 10.51 -10.34 18.47
N ARG A 217 11.20 -10.08 17.34
CA ARG A 217 12.60 -10.50 17.13
C ARG A 217 13.56 -9.88 18.13
N LEU A 218 13.38 -8.60 18.49
CA LEU A 218 14.16 -7.96 19.56
C LEU A 218 13.86 -8.60 20.92
N GLY A 219 12.60 -8.95 21.19
CA GLY A 219 12.20 -9.68 22.39
C GLY A 219 12.80 -11.10 22.47
N GLU A 220 12.91 -11.80 21.34
CA GLU A 220 13.59 -13.10 21.24
C GLU A 220 15.10 -12.96 21.41
N GLY A 221 15.73 -12.01 20.72
CA GLY A 221 17.16 -11.74 20.86
C GLY A 221 17.56 -11.32 22.28
N THR A 222 16.75 -10.49 22.94
CA THR A 222 16.99 -10.12 24.35
C THR A 222 16.80 -11.31 25.29
N LYS A 223 15.83 -12.20 25.04
CA LYS A 223 15.70 -13.45 25.80
C LYS A 223 16.91 -14.36 25.63
N GLU A 224 17.44 -14.50 24.42
CA GLU A 224 18.65 -15.26 24.15
C GLU A 224 19.89 -14.63 24.78
N GLU A 225 20.05 -13.31 24.69
CA GLU A 225 21.13 -12.59 25.39
C GLU A 225 21.04 -12.78 26.91
N ILE A 226 19.85 -12.71 27.50
CA ILE A 226 19.65 -12.96 28.93
C ILE A 226 19.99 -14.40 29.29
N LYS A 227 19.58 -15.39 28.49
CA LYS A 227 19.96 -16.80 28.70
C LYS A 227 21.47 -16.98 28.68
N VAL A 228 22.14 -16.48 27.64
CA VAL A 228 23.60 -16.58 27.50
C VAL A 228 24.31 -15.87 28.66
N LYS A 229 23.87 -14.66 29.04
CA LYS A 229 24.45 -13.95 30.21
C LYS A 229 24.22 -14.72 31.50
N THR A 230 23.05 -15.31 31.70
CA THR A 230 22.74 -16.10 32.89
C THR A 230 23.61 -17.35 32.94
N GLU A 231 23.79 -18.07 31.82
CA GLU A 231 24.68 -19.23 31.74
C GLU A 231 26.14 -18.85 32.01
N VAL A 232 26.63 -17.76 31.44
CA VAL A 232 27.99 -17.24 31.72
C VAL A 232 28.15 -16.87 33.18
N GLN A 233 27.13 -16.25 33.79
CA GLN A 233 27.17 -15.85 35.19
C GLN A 233 27.10 -17.07 36.13
N VAL A 234 26.30 -18.08 35.81
CA VAL A 234 26.29 -19.36 36.54
C VAL A 234 27.66 -20.03 36.45
N PHE A 235 28.26 -20.08 35.26
CA PHE A 235 29.60 -20.65 35.07
C PHE A 235 30.68 -19.88 35.83
N GLN A 236 30.62 -18.53 35.83
CA GLN A 236 31.52 -17.69 36.62
C GLN A 236 31.34 -17.94 38.12
N ASN A 237 30.10 -17.97 38.61
CA ASN A 237 29.81 -18.27 40.01
C ASN A 237 30.31 -19.67 40.41
N GLU A 238 30.16 -20.68 39.56
CA GLU A 238 30.72 -22.03 39.80
C GLU A 238 32.25 -22.02 39.86
N LYS A 239 32.91 -21.28 38.95
CA LYS A 239 34.37 -21.13 38.97
C LYS A 239 34.86 -20.38 40.21
N GLU A 240 34.18 -19.30 40.59
CA GLU A 240 34.50 -18.55 41.82
C GLU A 240 34.28 -19.39 43.08
N ALA A 241 33.20 -20.19 43.13
CA ALA A 241 32.97 -21.12 44.23
C ALA A 241 34.08 -22.18 44.33
N LEU A 242 34.55 -22.72 43.19
CA LEU A 242 35.67 -23.66 43.14
C LEU A 242 36.98 -23.00 43.59
N VAL A 243 37.26 -21.77 43.16
CA VAL A 243 38.43 -21.01 43.60
C VAL A 243 38.36 -20.73 45.10
N ALA A 244 37.20 -20.31 45.62
CA ALA A 244 37.00 -20.07 47.05
C ALA A 244 37.17 -21.36 47.88
N GLN A 245 36.73 -22.51 47.37
CA GLN A 245 36.98 -23.81 48.02
C GLN A 245 38.46 -24.17 48.02
N ALA A 246 39.17 -23.95 46.90
CA ALA A 246 40.60 -24.19 46.81
C ALA A 246 41.40 -23.24 47.73
N ASP A 247 41.03 -21.97 47.79
CA ASP A 247 41.62 -20.96 48.68
C ASP A 247 41.36 -21.28 50.16
N ALA A 248 40.15 -21.74 50.50
CA ALA A 248 39.83 -22.21 51.84
C ALA A 248 40.67 -23.44 52.23
N ALA A 249 40.82 -24.41 51.32
CA ALA A 249 41.67 -25.58 51.55
C ALA A 249 43.15 -25.18 51.74
N LEU A 250 43.65 -24.24 50.93
CA LEU A 250 45.00 -23.73 51.01
C LEU A 250 45.22 -22.90 52.29
N ALA A 251 44.21 -22.15 52.74
CA ALA A 251 44.23 -21.43 54.01
C ALA A 251 44.25 -22.39 55.22
N ILE A 252 43.48 -23.48 55.18
CA ILE A 252 43.52 -24.54 56.21
C ILE A 252 44.92 -25.16 56.27
N GLN A 253 45.51 -25.50 55.12
CA GLN A 253 46.88 -26.03 55.09
C GLN A 253 47.90 -25.02 55.62
N LYS A 254 47.85 -23.75 55.18
CA LYS A 254 48.71 -22.69 55.71
C LYS A 254 48.55 -22.50 57.22
N ALA A 255 47.33 -22.53 57.73
CA ALA A 255 47.05 -22.43 59.16
C ALA A 255 47.62 -23.64 59.93
N SER A 256 47.51 -24.86 59.38
CA SER A 256 48.10 -26.06 59.97
C SER A 256 49.63 -25.99 60.04
N LEU A 257 50.29 -25.57 58.96
CA LEU A 257 51.74 -25.36 58.91
C LEU A 257 52.20 -24.25 59.87
N THR A 258 51.44 -23.15 59.96
CA THR A 258 51.74 -22.06 60.89
C THR A 258 51.60 -22.51 62.34
N LYS A 259 50.60 -23.35 62.64
CA LYS A 259 50.43 -23.94 63.96
C LYS A 259 51.60 -24.86 64.31
N GLU A 260 52.03 -25.72 63.39
CA GLU A 260 53.21 -26.59 63.58
C GLU A 260 54.50 -25.78 63.79
N SER A 261 54.73 -24.74 62.98
CA SER A 261 55.87 -23.82 63.14
C SER A 261 55.88 -23.13 64.51
N ARG A 262 54.72 -22.63 64.97
CA ARG A 262 54.60 -22.00 66.29
C ARG A 262 54.81 -22.98 67.44
N VAL A 263 54.37 -24.23 67.30
CA VAL A 263 54.64 -25.27 68.30
C VAL A 263 56.15 -25.54 68.38
N ALA A 264 56.83 -25.68 67.25
CA ALA A 264 58.28 -25.86 67.21
C ALA A 264 59.05 -24.66 67.81
N GLU A 265 58.63 -23.42 67.55
CA GLU A 265 59.21 -22.22 68.16
C GLU A 265 59.02 -22.18 69.67
N VAL A 266 57.82 -22.50 70.17
CA VAL A 266 57.51 -22.53 71.61
C VAL A 266 58.28 -23.65 72.31
N GLU A 267 58.40 -24.82 71.70
CA GLU A 267 59.21 -25.93 72.23
C GLU A 267 60.70 -25.54 72.30
N ALA A 268 61.23 -24.89 71.26
CA ALA A 268 62.61 -24.39 71.25
C ALA A 268 62.84 -23.32 72.34
N ALA A 269 61.94 -22.34 72.48
CA ALA A 269 62.03 -21.32 73.51
C ALA A 269 61.94 -21.91 74.93
N LYS A 270 61.05 -22.90 75.14
CA LYS A 270 60.91 -23.58 76.43
C LYS A 270 62.13 -24.43 76.77
N ALA A 271 62.77 -25.05 75.77
CA ALA A 271 64.03 -25.78 75.95
C ALA A 271 65.20 -24.85 76.35
N VAL A 272 65.26 -23.63 75.79
CA VAL A 272 66.24 -22.61 76.20
C VAL A 272 65.97 -22.16 77.64
N ALA A 273 64.72 -21.84 77.98
CA ALA A 273 64.34 -21.41 79.33
C ALA A 273 64.63 -22.47 80.41
N LEU A 274 64.38 -23.76 80.11
CA LEU A 274 64.74 -24.85 81.02
C LEU A 274 66.26 -24.93 81.25
N ARG A 275 67.06 -24.77 80.19
CA ARG A 275 68.53 -24.74 80.28
C ARG A 275 69.03 -23.55 81.12
N GLU A 276 68.41 -22.37 80.96
CA GLU A 276 68.74 -21.19 81.77
C GLU A 276 68.39 -21.37 83.25
N ALA A 277 67.24 -21.97 83.57
CA ALA A 277 66.85 -22.27 84.95
C ALA A 277 67.76 -23.32 85.63
N GLU A 278 68.21 -24.33 84.89
CA GLU A 278 69.21 -25.30 85.37
C GLU A 278 70.58 -24.65 85.62
N LEU A 279 70.97 -23.65 84.82
CA LEU A 279 72.21 -22.90 85.04
C LEU A 279 72.09 -21.96 86.26
N GLN A 280 70.97 -21.27 86.44
CA GLN A 280 70.75 -20.39 87.60
C GLN A 280 70.79 -21.16 88.92
N THR A 281 70.13 -22.32 89.00
CA THR A 281 70.17 -23.17 90.20
C THR A 281 71.59 -23.64 90.54
N LYS A 282 72.43 -23.93 89.53
CA LYS A 282 73.86 -24.24 89.76
C LYS A 282 74.66 -23.04 90.28
N VAL A 283 74.39 -21.83 89.77
CA VAL A 283 75.05 -20.59 90.23
C VAL A 283 74.67 -20.28 91.67
N GLU A 284 73.40 -20.45 92.04
CA GLU A 284 72.94 -20.24 93.42
C GLU A 284 73.57 -21.24 94.41
N GLN A 285 73.70 -22.51 94.04
CA GLN A 285 74.40 -23.52 94.85
C GLN A 285 75.88 -23.18 95.06
N MET A 286 76.58 -22.74 94.01
CA MET A 286 77.99 -22.31 94.09
C MET A 286 78.17 -21.07 94.99
N ASN A 287 77.24 -20.10 94.90
CA ASN A 287 77.27 -18.91 95.74
C ASN A 287 76.99 -19.23 97.22
N ALA A 288 76.10 -20.20 97.50
CA ALA A 288 75.84 -20.67 98.86
C ALA A 288 77.07 -21.34 99.47
N LEU A 289 77.76 -22.22 98.72
CA LEU A 289 79.01 -22.85 99.16
C LEU A 289 80.09 -21.82 99.50
N THR A 290 80.29 -20.84 98.62
CA THR A 290 81.29 -19.76 98.81
C THR A 290 81.02 -18.94 100.09
N ARG A 291 79.75 -18.67 100.41
CA ARG A 291 79.37 -17.99 101.66
C ARG A 291 79.64 -18.84 102.90
N THR A 292 79.40 -20.15 102.84
CA THR A 292 79.69 -21.05 103.97
C THR A 292 81.19 -21.20 104.25
N GLU A 293 82.03 -21.18 103.21
CA GLU A 293 83.49 -21.21 103.38
C GLU A 293 84.04 -19.91 103.96
N LYS A 294 83.54 -18.75 103.51
CA LYS A 294 83.91 -17.44 104.09
C LYS A 294 83.59 -17.35 105.57
N LEU A 295 82.38 -17.77 105.98
CA LEU A 295 81.98 -17.75 107.38
C LEU A 295 82.82 -18.71 108.24
N LYS A 296 83.20 -19.89 107.71
CA LYS A 296 84.13 -20.80 108.40
C LYS A 296 85.51 -20.18 108.61
N ALA A 297 86.04 -19.46 107.61
CA ALA A 297 87.35 -18.81 107.72
C ALA A 297 87.35 -17.66 108.76
N GLU A 298 86.28 -16.86 108.81
CA GLU A 298 86.16 -15.78 109.80
C GLU A 298 86.09 -16.31 111.24
N PHE A 299 85.30 -17.37 111.50
CA PHE A 299 85.20 -17.97 112.83
C PHE A 299 86.51 -18.62 113.30
N LEU A 300 87.25 -19.30 112.41
CA LEU A 300 88.54 -19.89 112.75
C LEU A 300 89.61 -18.82 113.06
N SER A 301 89.58 -17.68 112.35
CA SER A 301 90.51 -16.58 112.64
C SER A 301 90.23 -15.94 114.02
N LYS A 302 88.96 -15.72 114.38
CA LYS A 302 88.58 -15.16 115.69
C LYS A 302 88.97 -16.08 116.85
N ALA A 303 88.75 -17.38 116.70
CA ALA A 303 89.12 -18.37 117.73
C ALA A 303 90.64 -18.46 117.94
N SER A 304 91.45 -18.34 116.86
CA SER A 304 92.91 -18.35 116.96
C SER A 304 93.45 -17.11 117.68
N VAL A 305 92.87 -15.92 117.40
CA VAL A 305 93.29 -14.66 118.02
C VAL A 305 92.94 -14.63 119.52
N GLU A 306 91.75 -15.10 119.91
CA GLU A 306 91.38 -15.20 121.33
C GLU A 306 92.26 -16.19 122.09
N TYR A 307 92.68 -17.29 121.46
CA TYR A 307 93.59 -18.27 122.07
C TYR A 307 94.99 -17.66 122.31
N GLU A 308 95.57 -16.98 121.31
CA GLU A 308 96.88 -16.34 121.45
C GLU A 308 96.90 -15.20 122.47
N THR A 309 95.79 -14.44 122.58
CA THR A 309 95.66 -13.32 123.52
C THR A 309 95.68 -13.82 124.98
N LYS A 310 94.97 -14.91 125.28
CA LYS A 310 94.96 -15.52 126.64
C LYS A 310 96.31 -16.14 127.02
N VAL A 311 97.07 -16.68 126.06
CA VAL A 311 98.42 -17.22 126.32
C VAL A 311 99.42 -16.11 126.64
N GLN A 312 99.33 -14.96 125.96
CA GLN A 312 100.16 -13.79 126.22
C GLN A 312 99.88 -13.17 127.60
N GLU A 313 98.61 -13.04 127.98
CA GLU A 313 98.22 -12.53 129.32
C GLU A 313 98.75 -13.41 130.45
N ALA A 314 98.62 -14.74 130.32
CA ALA A 314 99.12 -15.69 131.32
C ALA A 314 100.65 -15.63 131.48
N ASN A 315 101.38 -15.42 130.37
CA ASN A 315 102.84 -15.27 130.39
C ASN A 315 103.28 -13.94 131.01
N TRP A 316 102.53 -12.86 130.80
CA TRP A 316 102.83 -11.55 131.39
C TRP A 316 102.68 -11.58 132.92
N GLU A 317 101.63 -12.22 133.44
CA GLU A 317 101.43 -12.35 134.89
C GLU A 317 102.54 -13.17 135.59
N LEU A 318 103.03 -14.22 134.93
CA LEU A 318 104.07 -15.10 135.46
C LEU A 318 105.44 -14.38 135.52
N TYR A 319 105.76 -13.59 134.48
CA TYR A 319 106.96 -12.76 134.44
C TYR A 319 106.98 -11.68 135.53
N ASN A 320 105.83 -11.04 135.80
CA ASN A 320 105.72 -9.99 136.80
C ASN A 320 105.92 -10.52 138.23
N LYS A 321 105.37 -11.72 138.54
CA LYS A 321 105.57 -12.39 139.83
C LYS A 321 107.02 -12.84 140.05
N GLN A 322 107.71 -13.30 139.00
CA GLN A 322 109.13 -13.67 139.09
C GLN A 322 110.02 -12.46 139.40
N LYS A 323 109.79 -11.32 138.73
CA LYS A 323 110.56 -10.08 138.96
C LYS A 323 110.36 -9.50 140.37
N GLN A 324 109.15 -9.59 140.91
CA GLN A 324 108.87 -9.17 142.29
C GLN A 324 109.57 -10.08 143.33
N ALA A 325 109.62 -11.39 143.09
CA ALA A 325 110.31 -12.33 143.99
C ALA A 325 111.85 -12.16 143.96
N GLU A 326 112.43 -11.81 142.80
CA GLU A 326 113.86 -11.50 142.67
C GLU A 326 114.27 -10.21 143.40
N ALA A 327 113.41 -9.18 143.42
CA ALA A 327 113.68 -7.92 144.10
C ALA A 327 113.77 -8.09 145.63
N VAL A 328 112.89 -8.90 146.22
CA VAL A 328 112.86 -9.19 147.67
C VAL A 328 114.08 -10.01 148.12
N LEU A 329 114.63 -10.86 147.25
CA LEU A 329 115.86 -11.62 147.51
C LEU A 329 117.13 -10.75 147.47
N TYR A 330 117.13 -9.67 146.66
CA TYR A 330 118.28 -8.77 146.55
C TYR A 330 118.38 -7.79 147.74
N GLU A 331 117.26 -7.27 148.25
CA GLU A 331 117.26 -6.40 149.44
C GLU A 331 117.69 -7.14 150.71
N ASN A 332 117.30 -8.41 150.88
CA ASN A 332 117.71 -9.21 152.04
C ASN A 332 119.20 -9.63 152.02
N ARG A 333 119.89 -9.51 150.87
CA ARG A 333 121.30 -9.89 150.74
C ARG A 333 122.28 -8.75 151.10
N ASN A 334 121.83 -7.49 151.14
CA ASN A 334 122.67 -6.34 151.51
C ASN A 334 122.61 -5.93 153.00
N LYS A 335 121.91 -6.69 153.86
CA LYS A 335 121.90 -6.49 155.32
C LYS A 335 122.92 -7.33 156.11
N ARG A 336 123.84 -8.04 155.45
CA ARG A 336 124.92 -8.76 156.12
C ARG A 336 126.20 -8.75 155.29
N ARG A 337 127.10 -7.83 155.60
CA ARG A 337 128.53 -8.12 155.77
C ARG A 337 129.20 -6.99 156.57
N PRO A 338 130.22 -7.35 157.38
CA PRO A 338 130.69 -6.62 158.56
C PRO A 338 131.43 -5.32 158.26
#